data_AF-A0A3C1ZHN5-F1
#
_entry.id   AF-A0A3C1ZHN5-F1
#
_cell.length_a   1.000
_cell.length_b   1.000
_cell.length_c   1.000
_cell.angle_alpha   90.00
_cell.angle_beta   90.00
_cell.angle_gamma   90.00
#
_symmetry.space_group_name_H-M   'P 1'
#
loop_
_entity.id
_entity.type
_entity.pdbx_description
1 polymer ?
#
loop_
_entity_poly.entity_id
_entity_poly.type
_entity_poly.pdbx_seq_one_letter_code
_entity_poly.pdbx_strand_id
1 'polypeptide(L)'
;METALSDPSALSEAKNALLARMEAATSEPAEIYEYALAKKLFSSAPWRLDAVGSEKTLREASGASLKALASRWLVPNNAALLMA
;
A
#
# COMPACT_ATOMS: atom_id res chain seq x y z
N MET A 1 -8.98 -13.98 -7.25
CA MET A 1 -8.89 -12.63 -6.61
C MET A 1 -10.17 -12.23 -5.91
N GLU A 2 -11.36 -12.46 -6.49
CA GLU A 2 -12.63 -12.05 -5.87
C GLU A 2 -12.84 -12.58 -4.44
N THR A 3 -12.49 -13.84 -4.17
CA THR A 3 -12.60 -14.42 -2.83
C THR A 3 -11.68 -13.74 -1.82
N ALA A 4 -10.44 -13.41 -2.23
CA ALA A 4 -9.43 -12.82 -1.35
C ALA A 4 -9.72 -11.35 -0.96
N LEU A 5 -10.40 -10.60 -1.83
CA LEU A 5 -10.73 -9.19 -1.59
C LEU A 5 -12.10 -8.97 -0.95
N SER A 6 -12.83 -10.06 -0.66
CA SER A 6 -14.19 -10.01 -0.12
C SER A 6 -14.29 -10.50 1.32
N ASP A 7 -13.22 -11.04 1.90
CA ASP A 7 -13.18 -11.56 3.27
C ASP A 7 -12.92 -10.42 4.28
N PRO A 8 -13.90 -10.07 5.14
CA PRO A 8 -13.74 -9.01 6.14
C PRO A 8 -12.71 -9.34 7.22
N SER A 9 -12.57 -10.61 7.61
CA SER A 9 -11.57 -11.03 8.61
C SER A 9 -10.16 -10.87 8.05
N ALA A 10 -9.91 -11.33 6.83
CA ALA A 10 -8.62 -11.16 6.17
C ALA A 10 -8.24 -9.68 6.02
N LEU A 11 -9.19 -8.80 5.70
CA LEU A 11 -8.93 -7.35 5.63
C LEU A 11 -8.53 -6.79 7.00
N SER A 12 -9.22 -7.20 8.07
CA SER A 12 -8.90 -6.75 9.43
C SER A 12 -7.51 -7.22 9.86
N GLU A 13 -7.17 -8.48 9.60
CA GLU A 13 -5.85 -9.06 9.89
C GLU A 13 -4.76 -8.34 9.11
N ALA A 14 -4.96 -8.10 7.81
CA ALA A 14 -4.01 -7.36 6.98
C ALA A 14 -3.79 -5.92 7.47
N LYS A 15 -4.86 -5.23 7.91
CA LYS A 15 -4.73 -3.89 8.51
C LYS A 15 -3.88 -3.92 9.78
N ASN A 16 -4.11 -4.88 10.67
CA ASN A 16 -3.35 -5.00 11.91
C ASN A 16 -1.88 -5.33 11.65
N ALA A 17 -1.60 -6.24 10.71
CA ALA A 17 -0.24 -6.57 10.30
C ALA A 17 0.48 -5.35 9.71
N LEU A 18 -0.21 -4.55 8.89
CA LEU A 18 0.39 -3.34 8.32
C LEU A 18 0.64 -2.27 9.39
N LEU A 19 -0.29 -2.07 10.35
CA LEU A 19 -0.05 -1.15 11.48
C LEU A 19 1.22 -1.53 12.27
N ALA A 20 1.41 -2.82 12.55
CA ALA A 20 2.63 -3.29 13.22
C ALA A 20 3.89 -3.03 12.39
N ARG A 21 3.80 -3.18 11.06
CA ARG A 21 4.91 -2.86 10.15
C ARG A 21 5.21 -1.36 10.10
N MET A 22 4.17 -0.51 10.10
CA MET A 22 4.34 0.95 10.14
C MET A 22 5.06 1.38 11.41
N GLU A 23 4.71 0.78 12.56
CA GLU A 23 5.41 1.04 13.83
C GLU A 23 6.88 0.62 13.74
N ALA A 24 7.17 -0.58 13.23
CA ALA A 24 8.54 -1.06 13.07
C ALA A 24 9.37 -0.16 12.12
N ALA A 25 8.77 0.36 11.05
CA ALA A 25 9.44 1.25 10.11
C ALA A 25 9.91 2.58 10.74
N THR A 26 9.35 2.99 11.88
CA THR A 26 9.85 4.16 12.63
C THR A 26 11.22 3.94 13.26
N SER A 27 11.71 2.70 13.28
CA SER A 27 13.02 2.32 13.80
C SER A 27 14.05 2.04 12.70
N GLU A 28 13.72 2.30 11.42
CA GLU A 28 14.61 2.07 10.27
C GLU A 28 15.14 3.41 9.70
N PRO A 29 16.32 3.90 10.13
CA PRO A 29 16.76 5.26 9.84
C PRO A 29 16.98 5.54 8.36
N ALA A 30 17.43 4.53 7.60
CA ALA A 30 17.64 4.64 6.16
C ALA A 30 16.32 4.91 5.41
N GLU A 31 15.26 4.18 5.76
CA GLU A 31 13.93 4.37 5.17
C GLU A 31 13.35 5.74 5.52
N ILE A 32 13.47 6.15 6.77
CA ILE A 32 13.01 7.47 7.24
C ILE A 32 13.67 8.59 6.44
N TYR A 33 15.00 8.51 6.24
CA TYR A 33 15.75 9.48 5.47
C TYR A 33 15.26 9.54 4.01
N GLU A 34 15.16 8.39 3.33
CA GLU A 34 14.71 8.31 1.94
C GLU A 34 13.30 8.88 1.74
N TYR A 35 12.34 8.50 2.61
CA TYR A 35 10.97 9.00 2.51
C TYR A 35 10.88 10.50 2.79
N ALA A 36 11.65 11.01 3.77
CA ALA A 36 11.70 12.44 4.06
C ALA A 36 12.30 13.24 2.88
N LEU A 37 13.34 12.71 2.24
CA LEU A 37 13.97 13.33 1.09
C LEU A 37 13.02 13.34 -0.12
N ALA A 38 12.39 12.21 -0.45
CA ALA A 38 11.41 12.10 -1.53
C ALA A 38 10.25 13.09 -1.36
N LYS A 39 9.72 13.22 -0.13
CA LYS A 39 8.65 14.19 0.18
C LYS A 39 9.06 15.64 -0.07
N LYS A 40 10.32 15.99 0.19
CA LYS A 40 10.85 17.34 -0.06
C LYS A 40 11.11 17.58 -1.55
N LEU A 41 11.80 16.66 -2.22
CA LEU A 41 12.19 16.81 -3.62
C LEU A 41 11.00 16.80 -4.58
N PHE A 42 9.96 16.00 -4.28
CA PHE A 42 8.84 15.77 -5.18
C PHE A 42 7.51 16.27 -4.61
N SER A 43 7.52 17.37 -3.84
CA SER A 43 6.35 17.86 -3.08
C SER A 43 5.05 17.99 -3.90
N SER A 44 5.14 18.31 -5.19
CA SER A 44 4.00 18.44 -6.12
C SER A 44 3.71 17.20 -6.97
N ALA A 45 4.57 16.18 -6.92
CA ALA A 45 4.52 15.04 -7.82
C ALA A 45 4.26 13.70 -7.09
N PRO A 46 3.79 12.66 -7.79
CA PRO A 46 3.42 11.38 -7.16
C PRO A 46 4.58 10.66 -6.45
N TRP A 47 5.83 10.94 -6.82
CA TRP A 47 7.03 10.33 -6.21
C TRP A 47 7.26 10.71 -4.75
N ARG A 48 6.48 11.65 -4.19
CA ARG A 48 6.46 11.95 -2.75
C ARG A 48 5.79 10.87 -1.90
N LEU A 49 5.06 9.95 -2.53
CA LEU A 49 4.34 8.89 -1.84
C LEU A 49 5.33 7.76 -1.52
N ASP A 50 5.37 7.38 -0.25
CA ASP A 50 6.13 6.22 0.22
C ASP A 50 5.25 4.96 0.26
N ALA A 51 5.89 3.79 0.26
CA ALA A 51 5.19 2.50 0.26
C ALA A 51 4.48 2.20 1.59
N VAL A 52 4.87 2.88 2.67
CA VAL A 52 4.27 2.73 4.00
C VAL A 52 2.89 3.40 4.04
N GLY A 53 2.74 4.52 3.33
CA GLY A 53 1.48 5.25 3.20
C GLY A 53 1.12 6.00 4.48
N SER A 54 -0.19 6.19 4.72
CA SER A 54 -0.67 6.88 5.92
C SER A 54 -1.62 6.00 6.71
N GLU A 55 -1.53 6.10 8.04
CA GLU A 55 -2.39 5.34 8.95
C GLU A 55 -3.87 5.67 8.73
N LYS A 56 -4.15 6.95 8.44
CA LYS A 56 -5.50 7.42 8.07
C LYS A 56 -6.04 6.65 6.87
N THR A 57 -5.27 6.59 5.78
CA THR A 57 -5.68 5.87 4.56
C THR A 57 -5.88 4.38 4.82
N LEU A 58 -5.03 3.77 5.65
CA LEU A 58 -5.16 2.36 6.04
C LEU A 58 -6.45 2.09 6.82
N ARG A 59 -6.78 2.95 7.78
CA ARG A 59 -8.00 2.82 8.59
C ARG A 59 -9.25 2.93 7.71
N GLU A 60 -9.26 3.87 6.77
CA GLU A 60 -10.36 4.11 5.81
C GLU A 60 -10.47 3.04 4.71
N ALA A 61 -9.44 2.20 4.50
CA ALA A 61 -9.48 1.17 3.46
C ALA A 61 -10.65 0.20 3.64
N SER A 62 -11.36 -0.11 2.57
CA SER A 62 -12.50 -1.04 2.56
C SER A 62 -12.34 -2.11 1.49
N GLY A 63 -13.10 -3.21 1.60
CA GLY A 63 -13.16 -4.21 0.53
C GLY A 63 -13.57 -3.59 -0.82
N ALA A 64 -14.49 -2.61 -0.81
CA ALA A 64 -14.91 -1.90 -2.00
C ALA A 64 -13.77 -1.08 -2.64
N SER A 65 -12.98 -0.35 -1.83
CA SER A 65 -11.85 0.42 -2.36
C SER A 65 -10.74 -0.48 -2.91
N LEU A 66 -10.48 -1.62 -2.27
CA LEU A 66 -9.50 -2.59 -2.75
C LEU A 66 -9.95 -3.26 -4.05
N LYS A 67 -11.24 -3.62 -4.16
CA LYS A 67 -11.83 -4.12 -5.41
C LYS A 67 -11.72 -3.07 -6.51
N ALA A 68 -12.04 -1.81 -6.24
CA ALA A 68 -11.90 -0.73 -7.21
C ALA A 68 -10.45 -0.56 -7.70
N LEU A 69 -9.48 -0.67 -6.79
CA LEU A 69 -8.05 -0.61 -7.13
C LEU A 69 -7.64 -1.80 -8.00
N ALA A 70 -8.05 -3.02 -7.62
CA ALA A 70 -7.78 -4.23 -8.37
C ALA A 70 -8.38 -4.17 -9.78
N SER A 71 -9.66 -3.79 -9.91
CA SER A 71 -10.33 -3.66 -11.20
C SER A 71 -9.68 -2.62 -12.11
N ARG A 72 -9.06 -1.57 -11.54
CA ARG A 72 -8.40 -0.53 -12.32
C ARG A 72 -7.02 -0.93 -12.81
N TRP A 73 -6.24 -1.64 -12.00
CA TRP A 73 -4.80 -1.82 -12.23
C TRP A 73 -4.37 -3.27 -12.45
N LEU A 74 -5.12 -4.26 -11.97
CA LEU A 74 -4.80 -5.68 -12.14
C LEU A 74 -5.46 -6.23 -13.41
N VAL A 75 -5.20 -5.58 -14.54
CA VAL A 75 -5.70 -5.94 -15.87
C VAL A 75 -4.59 -6.57 -16.72
N PRO A 76 -4.90 -7.44 -17.70
CA PRO A 76 -3.88 -8.14 -18.48
C PRO A 76 -2.87 -7.21 -19.16
N ASN A 77 -3.32 -6.04 -19.66
CA ASN A 77 -2.44 -5.07 -20.31
C ASN A 77 -1.63 -4.19 -19.32
N ASN A 78 -1.66 -4.51 -18.03
CA ASN A 78 -0.84 -3.88 -16.99
C ASN A 78 -0.13 -4.95 -16.11
N ALA A 79 -0.03 -6.17 -16.63
CA ALA A 79 0.62 -7.30 -15.97
C ALA A 79 1.40 -8.13 -17.00
N ALA A 80 2.44 -8.82 -16.53
CA ALA A 80 3.20 -9.76 -17.34
C ALA A 80 3.43 -11.05 -16.55
N LEU A 81 3.37 -12.20 -17.25
CA LEU A 81 3.74 -13.49 -16.70
C LEU A 81 5.05 -13.93 -17.37
N LEU A 82 6.11 -14.07 -16.58
CA LEU A 82 7.38 -14.65 -17.02
C LEU A 82 7.49 -16.09 -16.50
N MET A 83 7.91 -17.01 -17.37
CA MET A 83 8.20 -18.41 -17.04
C MET A 83 9.60 -18.75 -17.56
N ALA A 84 10.37 -19.52 -16.78
CA ALA A 84 11.72 -19.96 -17.09
C ALA A 84 11.80 -21.49 -17.02
#